data_AF-A0AAD5KPF0-F1
#
_entry.id   AF-A0AAD5KPF0-F1
#
_cell.length_a   1.000
_cell.length_b   1.000
_cell.length_c   1.000
_cell.angle_alpha   90.00
_cell.angle_beta   90.00
_cell.angle_gamma   90.00
#
_symmetry.space_group_name_H-M   'P 1'
#
loop_
_entity.id
_entity.type
_entity.pdbx_description
1 polymer ?
#
loop_
_entity_poly.entity_id
_entity_poly.type
_entity_poly.pdbx_seq_one_letter_code
_entity_poly.pdbx_strand_id
1 'polypeptide(L)'
;MAHMRAFVALRKPGTDRVRLRKFVDNLESHIRGLDALKNKPESYGDLLVCLLLIKLPAELRRNLARQSDAAEWDLDTLRKNLVKEIEILEDSESSITHPSSLKQPRKLNVMFSWAKSAPKECQRKLFCAFCTGEHWPTDCTTVKTAEDT
;
A
#
# COMPACT_ATOMS: atom_id res chain seq x y z
N MET A 1 22.46 21.10 19.10
CA MET A 1 21.01 21.01 19.37
C MET A 1 20.09 21.48 18.24
N ALA A 2 20.58 22.22 17.22
CA ALA A 2 19.72 22.73 16.14
C ALA A 2 18.96 21.61 15.38
N HIS A 3 19.65 20.53 15.00
CA HIS A 3 19.02 19.38 14.32
C HIS A 3 17.97 18.65 15.18
N MET A 4 18.25 18.46 16.47
CA MET A 4 17.27 17.87 17.41
C MET A 4 15.99 18.71 17.51
N ARG A 5 16.11 20.04 17.60
CA ARG A 5 14.96 20.95 17.59
C ARG A 5 14.22 20.89 16.26
N ALA A 6 14.95 20.72 15.16
CA ALA A 6 14.37 20.64 13.83
C ALA A 6 13.45 19.42 13.67
N PHE A 7 13.77 18.26 14.29
CA PHE A 7 12.87 17.10 14.30
C PHE A 7 11.51 17.40 14.93
N VAL A 8 11.49 18.12 16.06
CA VAL A 8 10.24 18.53 16.72
C VAL A 8 9.46 19.50 15.84
N ALA A 9 10.18 20.39 15.15
CA ALA A 9 9.62 21.38 14.23
C ALA A 9 9.25 20.80 12.85
N LEU A 10 9.54 19.52 12.56
CA LEU A 10 9.16 18.91 11.29
C LEU A 10 7.64 19.02 11.09
N ARG A 11 7.28 19.52 9.92
CA ARG A 11 5.89 19.60 9.48
C ARG A 11 5.38 18.18 9.27
N LYS A 12 4.13 17.96 9.66
CA LYS A 12 3.42 16.71 9.40
C LYS A 12 3.39 16.46 7.88
N PRO A 13 3.82 15.28 7.40
CA PRO A 13 3.75 14.97 5.99
C PRO A 13 2.30 14.78 5.54
N GLY A 14 2.05 15.06 4.26
CA GLY A 14 0.83 14.59 3.59
C GLY A 14 0.97 13.13 3.19
N THR A 15 -0.14 12.50 2.79
CA THR A 15 -0.16 11.17 2.17
C THR A 15 0.25 11.20 0.70
N ASP A 16 0.35 12.39 0.10
CA ASP A 16 0.80 12.58 -1.28
C ASP A 16 2.31 12.30 -1.43
N ARG A 17 2.69 11.63 -2.52
CA ARG A 17 4.08 11.29 -2.87
C ARG A 17 5.06 12.46 -2.68
N VAL A 18 4.76 13.60 -3.30
CA VAL A 18 5.64 14.78 -3.31
C VAL A 18 5.86 15.33 -1.90
N ARG A 19 4.81 15.31 -1.06
CA ARG A 19 4.88 15.83 0.31
C ARG A 19 5.62 14.85 1.21
N LEU A 20 5.39 13.55 1.04
CA LEU A 20 6.11 12.51 1.78
C LEU A 20 7.61 12.51 1.44
N ARG A 21 7.97 12.64 0.16
CA ARG A 21 9.38 12.73 -0.26
C ARG A 21 10.08 13.95 0.35
N LYS A 22 9.48 15.14 0.27
CA LYS A 22 10.03 16.35 0.92
C LYS A 22 10.23 16.18 2.42
N PHE A 23 9.33 15.46 3.09
CA PHE A 23 9.45 15.17 4.51
C PHE A 23 10.64 14.24 4.79
N VAL A 24 10.77 13.14 4.04
CA VAL A 24 11.90 12.20 4.17
C VAL A 24 13.22 12.90 3.86
N ASP A 25 13.31 13.69 2.80
CA ASP A 25 14.53 14.44 2.45
C ASP A 25 15.00 15.36 3.58
N ASN A 26 14.05 16.06 4.22
CA ASN A 26 14.34 16.95 5.35
C ASN A 26 14.77 16.17 6.60
N LEU A 27 14.08 15.07 6.91
CA LEU A 27 14.45 14.15 7.97
C LEU A 27 15.88 13.62 7.79
N GLU A 28 16.19 13.12 6.59
CA GLU A 28 17.51 12.59 6.22
C GLU A 28 18.61 13.65 6.26
N SER A 29 18.30 14.89 5.90
CA SER A 29 19.23 16.02 6.02
C SER A 29 19.61 16.27 7.48
N HIS A 30 18.63 16.25 8.39
CA HIS A 30 18.88 16.46 9.81
C HIS A 30 19.58 15.27 10.49
N ILE A 31 19.26 14.04 10.10
CA ILE A 31 19.98 12.84 10.56
C ILE A 31 21.46 12.92 10.14
N ARG A 32 21.75 13.23 8.86
CA ARG A 32 23.12 13.44 8.38
C ARG A 32 23.84 14.58 9.11
N GLY A 33 23.13 15.66 9.44
CA GLY A 33 23.66 16.75 10.24
C GLY A 33 24.02 16.33 11.68
N LEU A 34 23.25 15.44 12.31
CA LEU A 34 23.59 14.87 13.61
C LEU A 34 24.78 13.92 13.53
N ASP A 35 24.83 13.09 12.50
CA ASP A 35 25.93 12.16 12.28
C ASP A 35 27.27 12.90 12.07
N ALA A 36 27.26 14.00 11.32
CA ALA A 36 28.41 14.89 11.17
C ALA A 36 28.89 15.50 12.51
N LEU A 37 27.99 15.65 13.48
CA LEU A 37 28.30 16.08 14.85
C LEU A 37 28.68 14.92 15.78
N LYS A 38 28.88 13.70 15.24
CA LYS A 38 29.16 12.45 15.95
C LYS A 38 28.05 12.03 16.93
N ASN A 39 26.84 12.56 16.76
CA ASN A 39 25.66 12.07 17.47
C ASN A 39 25.11 10.89 16.70
N LYS A 40 25.38 9.69 17.21
CA LYS A 40 24.96 8.47 16.55
C LYS A 40 23.49 8.12 16.84
N PRO A 41 22.80 7.40 15.93
CA PRO A 41 21.41 6.99 16.10
C PRO A 41 21.11 6.23 17.39
N GLU A 42 22.08 5.52 17.98
CA GLU A 42 21.83 4.76 19.23
C GLU A 42 21.51 5.69 20.42
N SER A 43 21.88 6.97 20.34
CA SER A 43 21.60 7.94 21.41
C SER A 43 20.22 8.59 21.30
N TYR A 44 19.57 8.55 20.14
CA TYR A 44 18.33 9.33 19.89
C TYR A 44 17.27 8.60 19.05
N GLY A 45 17.62 7.46 18.48
CA GLY A 45 16.86 6.74 17.48
C GLY A 45 15.48 6.33 17.99
N ASP A 46 15.43 5.72 19.17
CA ASP A 46 14.17 5.24 19.77
C ASP A 46 13.19 6.40 19.99
N LEU A 47 13.68 7.51 20.55
CA LEU A 47 12.86 8.70 20.77
C LEU A 47 12.41 9.31 19.44
N LEU A 48 13.30 9.33 18.44
CA LEU A 48 12.98 9.84 17.11
C LEU A 48 11.92 8.97 16.42
N VAL A 49 12.00 7.64 16.53
CA VAL A 49 10.97 6.72 16.03
C VAL A 49 9.62 7.04 16.66
N CYS A 50 9.54 7.14 17.99
CA CYS A 50 8.31 7.51 18.68
C CYS A 50 7.76 8.86 18.17
N LEU A 51 8.61 9.87 18.05
CA LEU A 51 8.24 11.19 17.57
C LEU A 51 7.71 11.17 16.13
N LEU A 52 8.40 10.45 15.24
CA LEU A 52 8.02 10.34 13.83
C LEU A 52 6.68 9.60 13.67
N LEU A 53 6.47 8.50 14.40
CA LEU A 53 5.20 7.78 14.38
C LEU A 53 4.04 8.68 14.83
N ILE A 54 4.23 9.50 15.88
CA ILE A 54 3.22 10.47 16.32
C ILE A 54 2.94 11.53 15.24
N LYS A 55 3.98 11.98 14.54
CA LYS A 55 3.86 13.00 13.48
C LYS A 55 3.16 12.47 12.23
N LEU A 56 3.32 11.19 11.92
CA LEU A 56 2.77 10.58 10.70
C LEU A 56 1.23 10.52 10.75
N PRO A 57 0.55 10.86 9.63
CA PRO A 57 -0.87 10.57 9.44
C PRO A 57 -1.21 9.10 9.72
N ALA A 58 -2.43 8.85 10.21
CA ALA A 58 -2.90 7.51 10.54
C ALA A 58 -2.89 6.55 9.33
N GLU A 59 -3.07 7.07 8.13
CA GLU A 59 -2.99 6.29 6.89
C GLU A 59 -1.55 5.81 6.63
N LEU A 60 -0.57 6.72 6.62
CA LEU A 60 0.84 6.34 6.46
C LEU A 60 1.29 5.36 7.55
N ARG A 61 0.91 5.58 8.81
CA ARG A 61 1.20 4.63 9.89
C ARG A 61 0.66 3.23 9.60
N ARG A 62 -0.58 3.12 9.08
CA ARG A 62 -1.19 1.84 8.71
C ARG A 62 -0.45 1.19 7.54
N ASN A 63 -0.07 1.94 6.52
CA ASN A 63 0.66 1.41 5.38
C ASN A 63 2.03 0.89 5.79
N LEU A 64 2.77 1.68 6.58
CA LEU A 64 4.06 1.29 7.14
C LEU A 64 3.94 0.04 8.02
N ALA A 65 2.91 -0.04 8.88
CA ALA A 65 2.66 -1.22 9.70
C ALA A 65 2.36 -2.49 8.88
N ARG A 66 1.70 -2.38 7.71
CA ARG A 66 1.49 -3.52 6.81
C ARG A 66 2.75 -3.96 6.07
N GLN A 67 3.72 -3.07 5.90
CA GLN A 67 4.97 -3.34 5.18
C GLN A 67 6.06 -3.94 6.06
N SER A 68 5.92 -3.82 7.37
CA SER A 68 6.90 -4.26 8.35
C SER A 68 6.47 -5.59 8.95
N ASP A 69 7.33 -6.60 8.83
CA ASP A 69 7.21 -7.86 9.56
C ASP A 69 7.86 -7.78 10.95
N ALA A 70 8.43 -6.63 11.31
CA ALA A 70 9.19 -6.46 12.55
C ALA A 70 8.26 -6.19 13.74
N ALA A 71 8.53 -6.87 14.85
CA ALA A 71 7.83 -6.65 16.11
C ALA A 71 8.19 -5.30 16.75
N GLU A 72 9.41 -4.80 16.50
CA GLU A 72 9.93 -3.54 17.02
C GLU A 72 10.42 -2.65 15.87
N TRP A 73 10.21 -1.35 16.03
CA TRP A 73 10.58 -0.34 15.04
C TRP A 73 11.89 0.33 15.45
N ASP A 74 12.98 0.01 14.75
CA ASP A 74 14.20 0.82 14.83
C ASP A 74 14.17 1.97 13.81
N LEU A 75 15.07 2.95 13.98
CA LEU A 75 15.12 4.13 13.12
C LEU A 75 15.43 3.79 11.66
N ASP A 76 16.30 2.83 11.38
CA ASP A 76 16.68 2.45 10.02
C ASP A 76 15.56 1.70 9.31
N THR A 77 14.85 0.83 10.02
CA THR A 77 13.66 0.13 9.55
C THR A 77 12.55 1.14 9.21
N LEU A 78 12.32 2.13 10.08
CA LEU A 78 11.36 3.21 9.79
C LEU A 78 11.76 4.00 8.54
N ARG A 79 13.04 4.38 8.40
CA ARG A 79 13.56 5.11 7.23
C ARG A 79 13.37 4.31 5.94
N LYS A 80 13.72 3.02 5.96
CA LYS A 80 13.54 2.12 4.80
C LYS A 80 12.08 2.00 4.40
N ASN A 81 11.18 1.81 5.37
CA ASN A 81 9.75 1.71 5.10
C ASN A 81 9.16 3.02 4.55
N LEU A 82 9.64 4.18 5.00
CA LEU A 82 9.24 5.47 4.44
C LEU A 82 9.67 5.63 2.98
N VAL A 83 10.89 5.20 2.63
CA VAL A 83 11.36 5.22 1.24
C VAL A 83 10.53 4.27 0.38
N LYS A 84 10.30 3.04 0.85
CA LYS A 84 9.47 2.04 0.18
C LYS A 84 8.03 2.53 -0.05
N GLU A 85 7.43 3.20 0.93
CA GLU A 85 6.09 3.80 0.76
C GLU A 85 6.08 4.83 -0.37
N ILE A 86 7.15 5.64 -0.52
CA ILE A 86 7.23 6.59 -1.63
C ILE A 86 7.33 5.84 -2.97
N GLU A 87 8.12 4.77 -3.05
CA GLU A 87 8.22 3.92 -4.25
C GLU A 87 6.86 3.32 -4.63
N ILE A 88 6.10 2.81 -3.65
CA ILE A 88 4.74 2.30 -3.87
C ILE A 88 3.83 3.39 -4.43
N LEU A 89 3.92 4.62 -3.92
CA LEU A 89 3.16 5.75 -4.45
C LEU A 89 3.57 6.10 -5.89
N GLU A 90 4.85 5.93 -6.26
CA GLU A 90 5.34 6.13 -7.64
C GLU A 90 4.81 5.08 -8.61
N ASP A 91 4.81 3.82 -8.20
CA ASP A 91 4.28 2.73 -9.00
C ASP A 91 2.77 2.87 -9.17
N SER A 92 2.06 3.33 -8.13
CA SER A 92 0.62 3.59 -8.22
C SER A 92 0.29 4.75 -9.17
N GLU A 93 1.12 5.78 -9.25
CA GLU A 93 0.94 6.93 -10.13
C GLU A 93 1.25 6.57 -11.60
N SER A 94 2.32 5.81 -11.83
CA SER A 94 2.72 5.34 -13.17
C SER A 94 1.74 4.30 -13.76
N SER A 95 1.09 3.51 -12.91
CA SER A 95 0.00 2.60 -13.28
C SER A 95 -1.21 3.34 -13.88
N ILE A 96 -1.39 4.62 -13.55
CA ILE A 96 -2.46 5.48 -14.07
C ILE A 96 -2.05 6.09 -15.43
N THR A 97 -0.75 6.26 -15.69
CA THR A 97 -0.18 6.83 -16.93
C THR A 97 0.15 5.82 -18.01
N HIS A 98 -0.28 4.56 -17.86
CA HIS A 98 -0.66 3.84 -19.06
C HIS A 98 -1.85 4.62 -19.63
N PRO A 99 -1.76 5.29 -20.82
CA PRO A 99 -2.95 5.34 -21.63
C PRO A 99 -3.40 3.89 -21.64
N SER A 100 -4.64 3.70 -21.26
CA SER A 100 -5.34 2.45 -21.41
C SER A 100 -5.29 2.04 -22.89
N SER A 101 -4.14 1.56 -23.37
CA SER A 101 -4.04 0.24 -23.95
C SER A 101 -4.20 -0.74 -22.77
N LEU A 102 -5.34 -0.77 -22.06
CA LEU A 102 -6.52 -1.42 -22.60
C LEU A 102 -6.34 -1.77 -24.10
N LYS A 103 -5.40 -2.68 -24.39
CA LYS A 103 -5.83 -3.81 -25.19
C LYS A 103 -7.10 -4.23 -24.47
N GLN A 104 -8.24 -3.91 -25.07
CA GLN A 104 -9.51 -4.45 -24.68
C GLN A 104 -9.21 -5.88 -24.23
N PRO A 105 -9.57 -6.29 -23.00
CA PRO A 105 -9.56 -7.71 -22.73
C PRO A 105 -10.39 -8.28 -23.89
N ARG A 106 -9.76 -9.13 -24.72
CA ARG A 106 -10.52 -9.92 -25.71
C ARG A 106 -11.68 -10.46 -24.91
N LYS A 107 -12.90 -10.01 -25.22
CA LYS A 107 -14.08 -10.11 -24.37
C LYS A 107 -14.14 -11.45 -23.63
N LEU A 108 -13.60 -11.50 -22.41
CA LEU A 108 -13.92 -12.56 -21.47
C LEU A 108 -14.98 -11.94 -20.58
N ASN A 109 -16.21 -12.34 -20.86
CA ASN A 109 -17.42 -11.75 -20.32
C ASN A 109 -17.59 -12.25 -18.89
N VAL A 110 -17.19 -11.45 -17.90
CA VAL A 110 -17.54 -11.69 -16.50
C VAL A 110 -18.20 -10.41 -16.00
N MET A 111 -19.50 -10.47 -15.74
CA MET A 111 -20.29 -9.36 -15.22
C MET A 111 -21.08 -9.84 -14.00
N PHE A 112 -20.79 -9.22 -12.85
CA PHE A 112 -21.63 -9.21 -11.65
C PHE A 112 -22.50 -7.94 -11.65
N SER A 113 -23.63 -8.02 -10.96
CA SER A 113 -24.94 -7.42 -11.28
C SER A 113 -25.16 -5.94 -10.92
N TRP A 114 -26.03 -5.25 -11.68
CA TRP A 114 -27.30 -4.61 -11.24
C TRP A 114 -27.69 -3.36 -12.07
N ALA A 115 -28.94 -3.41 -12.55
CA ALA A 115 -29.84 -2.34 -12.99
C ALA A 115 -29.72 -1.67 -14.38
N LYS A 116 -30.77 -2.00 -15.16
CA LYS A 116 -31.60 -1.14 -16.03
C LYS A 116 -31.00 -0.71 -17.38
N SER A 117 -30.97 -1.66 -18.32
CA SER A 117 -31.23 -1.42 -19.75
C SER A 117 -31.35 -2.77 -20.45
N ALA A 118 -32.53 -3.08 -21.00
CA ALA A 118 -32.70 -4.25 -21.87
C ALA A 118 -31.82 -4.08 -23.12
N PRO A 119 -31.00 -5.09 -23.48
CA PRO A 119 -31.22 -5.69 -24.79
C PRO A 119 -30.81 -7.18 -24.92
N LYS A 120 -31.62 -7.91 -25.68
CA LYS A 120 -31.33 -9.10 -26.51
C LYS A 120 -30.57 -10.27 -25.88
N GLU A 121 -31.36 -11.30 -25.63
CA GLU A 121 -31.05 -12.69 -25.34
C GLU A 121 -29.86 -13.26 -26.14
N CYS A 122 -28.76 -13.50 -25.44
CA CYS A 122 -27.70 -14.40 -25.87
C CYS A 122 -27.50 -15.38 -24.71
N GLN A 123 -28.19 -16.51 -24.79
CA GLN A 123 -28.17 -17.57 -23.77
C GLN A 123 -26.76 -18.18 -23.70
N ARG A 124 -25.88 -17.58 -22.90
CA ARG A 124 -24.62 -18.21 -22.51
C ARG A 124 -24.90 -19.06 -21.29
N LYS A 125 -24.88 -20.38 -21.47
CA LYS A 125 -24.96 -21.37 -20.39
C LYS A 125 -23.85 -21.07 -19.36
N LEU A 126 -24.27 -20.79 -18.13
CA LEU A 126 -23.37 -20.51 -17.01
C LEU A 126 -22.94 -21.85 -16.40
N PHE A 127 -21.63 -22.07 -16.22
CA PHE A 127 -21.11 -23.30 -15.61
C PHE A 127 -20.52 -23.01 -14.22
N CYS A 128 -20.82 -23.88 -13.25
CA CYS A 128 -20.34 -23.81 -11.89
C CYS A 128 -18.84 -24.17 -11.81
N ALA A 129 -18.04 -23.31 -11.17
CA ALA A 129 -16.60 -23.53 -11.02
C ALA A 129 -16.22 -24.73 -10.14
N PHE A 130 -17.16 -25.26 -9.34
CA PHE A 130 -16.91 -26.33 -8.36
C PHE A 130 -17.29 -27.73 -8.86
N CYS A 131 -18.38 -27.85 -9.60
CA CYS A 131 -18.88 -29.14 -10.06
C CYS A 131 -19.20 -29.16 -11.57
N THR A 132 -18.84 -28.10 -12.30
CA THR A 132 -19.07 -27.94 -13.76
C THR A 132 -20.53 -28.02 -14.22
N GLY A 133 -21.49 -27.96 -13.29
CA GLY A 133 -22.93 -27.99 -13.59
C GLY A 133 -23.49 -26.66 -14.09
N GLU A 134 -24.65 -26.66 -14.76
CA GLU A 134 -25.29 -25.44 -15.29
C GLU A 134 -26.05 -24.65 -14.20
N HIS A 135 -25.33 -24.06 -13.23
CA HIS A 135 -25.87 -23.20 -12.17
C HIS A 135 -24.85 -22.18 -11.67
N TRP A 136 -25.30 -21.20 -10.88
CA TRP A 136 -24.42 -20.25 -10.20
C TRP A 136 -23.64 -20.92 -9.08
N PRO A 137 -22.34 -20.62 -8.87
CA PRO A 137 -21.55 -21.21 -7.79
C PRO A 137 -22.16 -21.07 -6.38
N THR A 138 -23.02 -20.07 -6.16
CA THR A 138 -23.76 -19.85 -4.91
C THR A 138 -24.83 -20.92 -4.63
N ASP A 139 -25.37 -21.56 -5.68
CA ASP A 139 -26.43 -22.58 -5.58
C ASP A 139 -25.87 -24.01 -5.71
N CYS A 140 -24.54 -24.15 -5.63
CA CYS A 140 -23.87 -25.44 -5.81
C CYS A 140 -23.98 -26.33 -4.58
N THR A 141 -24.77 -27.39 -4.67
CA THR A 141 -24.91 -28.40 -3.60
C THR A 141 -23.89 -29.54 -3.68
N THR A 142 -23.10 -29.61 -4.75
CA THR A 142 -22.25 -30.77 -5.09
C THR A 142 -20.76 -30.40 -5.13
N VAL A 143 -20.28 -29.60 -4.17
CA VAL A 143 -18.85 -29.25 -4.10
C VAL A 143 -18.06 -30.51 -3.79
N LYS A 144 -17.17 -30.94 -4.69
CA LYS A 144 -16.24 -32.03 -4.42
C LYS A 144 -15.17 -31.51 -3.46
N THR A 145 -15.19 -31.97 -2.22
CA THR A 145 -14.09 -31.73 -1.27
C THR A 145 -12.85 -32.51 -1.72
N ALA A 146 -11.67 -32.03 -1.34
CA ALA A 146 -10.37 -32.56 -1.78
C ALA A 146 -10.03 -33.97 -1.27
N GLU A 147 -11.00 -34.69 -0.71
CA GLU A 147 -10.81 -36.00 -0.07
C GLU A 147 -11.14 -37.18 -0.99
N ASP A 148 -11.50 -36.92 -2.26
CA ASP A 148 -11.86 -37.93 -3.27
C ASP A 148 -10.87 -37.92 -4.46
N THR A 149 -9.57 -38.03 -4.14
CA THR A 149 -8.49 -38.31 -5.12
C THR A 149 -7.61 -39.44 -4.64
#